data_AF-A0A521TVF9-F1
#
_entry.id   AF-A0A521TVF9-F1
#
_cell.length_a   1.000
_cell.length_b   1.000
_cell.length_c   1.000
_cell.angle_alpha   90.00
_cell.angle_beta   90.00
_cell.angle_gamma   90.00
#
_symmetry.space_group_name_H-M   'P 1'
#
loop_
_entity.id
_entity.type
_entity.pdbx_description
1 polymer ?
#
loop_
_entity_poly.entity_id
_entity_poly.type
_entity_poly.pdbx_seq_one_letter_code
_entity_poly.pdbx_strand_id
1 'polypeptide(L)'
;MRDKSYLAVLAVVVSSCQGVLGEALPEGPGTVDPGIDPVDPDGGLEATDAGQAMTSRDVPTSTTDRGAPTTDRGAPTTDRGAPAVDVPPTGGDPCLPFRGSTAPVSLTTTGPRELRAFPGAEGFGAAARGGRGGRVIYVTNLNASGPGSFQDAVQQTGPRYVLFKVSGVVQGEVHVRSGDLTIAGQTSPGGVTVRGIHTTEQPYCEHSCGPNIRNVDNLIVRFLRSRPAGMGDDGMRLRYVRNAIIDHVSIGNANDEAMEISYSNTITIQNVLLAETVGDHYQYGGMLLNYSNPAAGYQLDRFTIHHNVWNRIGGRMPEFSRESAAAANSTMQAELANNFWWDPRTYVDFNNTITSGVESGPPIHYAMNIVGNYGWARPGYGFGLFSLRDRQDQSPAYFNDNVMSLYSNRRDWQLNYCCNDLPSTIPPTTPPSWMRTTRFDYPAVTYTPSSDLRSYVGANAGCFPRDPMDTRLMNAIRDGQPSSAAINRNPANDALQVVANPPAVPSDRDSDGMSDEFECRNGLDPVRQDHNGTTLSSRLVGVAGYTNLEVYLHELALIRVRDAQR
;
A
#
# COMPACT_ATOMS: atom_id res chain seq x y z
N MET A 1 -0.29 16.93 57.21
CA MET A 1 0.51 18.16 57.36
C MET A 1 1.15 18.45 56.01
N ARG A 2 0.74 19.58 55.39
CA ARG A 2 1.43 20.46 54.40
C ARG A 2 2.16 19.80 53.20
N ASP A 3 2.01 20.23 51.95
CA ASP A 3 1.54 21.51 51.42
C ASP A 3 0.91 21.37 50.02
N LYS A 4 -0.09 22.21 49.79
CA LYS A 4 -0.68 22.56 48.50
C LYS A 4 0.12 23.73 47.92
N SER A 5 0.42 23.72 46.63
CA SER A 5 0.68 24.92 45.84
C SER A 5 0.65 24.52 44.36
N TYR A 6 -0.33 25.02 43.60
CA TYR A 6 -0.13 25.73 42.34
C TYR A 6 -1.51 25.99 41.71
N LEU A 7 -1.83 27.28 41.61
CA LEU A 7 -3.02 27.85 41.01
C LEU A 7 -2.52 29.02 40.14
N ALA A 8 -3.10 29.14 38.95
CA ALA A 8 -3.06 30.26 38.00
C ALA A 8 -1.76 30.48 37.19
N VAL A 9 -1.84 30.32 35.87
CA VAL A 9 -1.83 31.43 34.87
C VAL A 9 -2.56 30.95 33.61
N LEU A 10 -3.63 31.64 33.22
CA LEU A 10 -4.33 31.49 31.94
C LEU A 10 -4.61 32.91 31.43
N ALA A 11 -3.97 33.32 30.32
CA ALA A 11 -4.39 34.35 29.37
C ALA A 11 -3.25 34.70 28.39
N VAL A 12 -3.66 35.19 27.20
CA VAL A 12 -2.86 35.72 26.06
C VAL A 12 -2.34 34.61 25.13
N VAL A 13 -2.74 34.47 23.86
CA VAL A 13 -2.81 35.44 22.76
C VAL A 13 -3.95 35.08 21.78
N VAL A 14 -4.87 36.02 21.52
CA VAL A 14 -5.54 36.17 20.22
C VAL A 14 -5.45 37.64 19.86
N SER A 15 -4.62 37.98 18.87
CA SER A 15 -4.75 39.20 18.09
C SER A 15 -3.78 39.18 16.91
N SER A 16 -4.32 39.17 15.70
CA SER A 16 -4.07 40.24 14.73
C SER A 16 -4.72 39.91 13.39
N CYS A 17 -5.86 40.55 13.13
CA CYS A 17 -6.27 41.06 11.81
C CYS A 17 -7.64 41.72 11.98
N GLN A 18 -7.65 43.03 12.25
CA GLN A 18 -8.84 43.87 12.00
C GLN A 18 -8.49 44.91 10.95
N GLY A 19 -9.38 45.03 9.98
CA GLY A 19 -9.30 45.90 8.84
C GLY A 19 -9.75 47.33 9.10
N VAL A 20 -9.83 48.07 8.00
CA VAL A 20 -10.22 49.48 7.90
C VAL A 20 -11.59 49.56 7.20
N LEU A 21 -12.38 50.57 7.59
CA LEU A 21 -13.68 51.05 7.07
C LEU A 21 -14.91 50.31 7.64
N GLY A 22 -15.96 50.95 8.18
CA GLY A 22 -16.30 52.37 8.37
C GLY A 22 -17.71 52.48 8.96
N GLU A 23 -17.89 53.51 9.79
CA GLU A 23 -19.11 54.24 10.22
C GLU A 23 -20.43 53.55 10.64
N ALA A 24 -20.97 54.07 11.74
CA ALA A 24 -22.15 53.63 12.49
C ALA A 24 -23.40 54.48 12.19
N LEU A 25 -24.61 53.90 12.33
CA LEU A 25 -25.86 54.53 12.82
C LEU A 25 -26.93 53.45 13.18
N PRO A 26 -27.97 53.75 14.02
CA PRO A 26 -28.47 52.85 15.07
C PRO A 26 -29.86 52.19 14.86
N GLU A 27 -30.26 51.41 15.88
CA GLU A 27 -31.30 50.37 15.99
C GLU A 27 -32.81 50.77 15.95
N GLY A 28 -33.63 49.82 15.45
CA GLY A 28 -34.89 49.27 16.03
C GLY A 28 -36.21 50.07 15.94
N PRO A 29 -37.42 49.45 16.15
CA PRO A 29 -37.71 48.09 16.68
C PRO A 29 -38.88 47.28 16.02
N GLY A 30 -39.04 46.00 16.38
CA GLY A 30 -40.38 45.38 16.59
C GLY A 30 -40.69 43.92 16.12
N THR A 31 -40.56 42.95 17.06
CA THR A 31 -41.44 41.77 17.38
C THR A 31 -41.72 40.69 16.28
N VAL A 32 -41.72 39.34 16.47
CA VAL A 32 -42.20 38.41 17.54
C VAL A 32 -41.53 36.99 17.38
N ASP A 33 -41.36 36.25 18.48
CA ASP A 33 -40.84 34.85 18.69
C ASP A 33 -41.96 33.76 18.49
N PRO A 34 -41.79 32.39 18.54
CA PRO A 34 -40.68 31.62 19.14
C PRO A 34 -40.16 30.30 18.52
N GLY A 35 -38.91 29.96 18.89
CA GLY A 35 -38.62 28.68 19.57
C GLY A 35 -37.61 27.70 18.94
N ILE A 36 -36.32 27.83 19.28
CA ILE A 36 -35.37 26.71 19.52
C ILE A 36 -34.34 27.18 20.57
N ASP A 37 -34.28 26.50 21.72
CA ASP A 37 -33.21 26.66 22.72
C ASP A 37 -31.96 25.84 22.33
N PRO A 38 -30.74 26.33 22.64
CA PRO A 38 -29.47 25.68 22.35
C PRO A 38 -29.01 24.77 23.51
N VAL A 39 -28.25 23.71 23.20
CA VAL A 39 -27.56 22.89 24.22
C VAL A 39 -26.04 23.02 24.07
N ASP A 40 -25.45 23.31 25.23
CA ASP A 40 -24.08 23.45 25.70
C ASP A 40 -23.00 22.54 25.05
N PRO A 41 -21.75 23.03 24.87
CA PRO A 41 -20.61 22.20 24.48
C PRO A 41 -19.76 21.86 25.72
N ASP A 42 -19.92 20.67 26.28
CA ASP A 42 -18.88 20.00 27.06
C ASP A 42 -19.22 18.52 27.21
N GLY A 43 -18.31 17.65 26.77
CA GLY A 43 -18.52 16.21 26.80
C GLY A 43 -17.33 15.44 26.25
N GLY A 44 -16.25 15.41 27.02
CA GLY A 44 -15.19 14.41 26.85
C GLY A 44 -15.77 13.00 27.01
N LEU A 45 -15.33 12.06 26.17
CA LEU A 45 -15.69 10.66 26.29
C LEU A 45 -14.43 9.81 26.44
N GLU A 46 -14.33 9.25 27.64
CA GLU A 46 -13.46 8.16 28.03
C GLU A 46 -13.80 6.89 27.24
N ALA A 47 -12.74 6.18 26.85
CA ALA A 47 -12.81 4.83 26.32
C ALA A 47 -13.38 3.88 27.38
N THR A 48 -14.36 3.04 27.00
CA THR A 48 -14.77 1.90 27.81
C THR A 48 -14.49 0.59 27.08
N ASP A 49 -13.73 -0.21 27.82
CA ASP A 49 -13.28 -1.57 27.62
C ASP A 49 -14.46 -2.55 27.53
N ALA A 50 -14.41 -3.49 26.59
CA ALA A 50 -15.37 -4.58 26.45
C ALA A 50 -14.64 -5.92 26.30
N GLY A 51 -14.00 -6.35 27.37
CA GLY A 51 -13.64 -7.75 27.60
C GLY A 51 -14.56 -8.38 28.64
N GLN A 52 -15.47 -9.28 28.25
CA GLN A 52 -15.96 -10.32 29.15
C GLN A 52 -16.15 -11.66 28.45
N ALA A 53 -15.56 -12.66 29.10
CA ALA A 53 -15.62 -14.09 28.81
C ALA A 53 -17.02 -14.67 29.04
N MET A 54 -17.42 -15.65 28.23
CA MET A 54 -18.50 -16.56 28.58
C MET A 54 -17.93 -17.92 29.04
N THR A 55 -18.31 -18.26 30.26
CA THR A 55 -18.06 -19.53 30.94
C THR A 55 -19.03 -20.62 30.49
N SER A 56 -18.60 -21.86 30.67
CA SER A 56 -19.34 -23.10 30.47
C SER A 56 -20.62 -23.21 31.31
N ARG A 57 -21.64 -23.91 30.78
CA ARG A 57 -22.17 -25.17 31.34
C ARG A 57 -23.43 -25.68 30.62
N ASP A 58 -23.51 -27.01 30.65
CA ASP A 58 -24.68 -27.89 30.68
C ASP A 58 -25.29 -28.49 29.39
N VAL A 59 -25.13 -29.82 29.36
CA VAL A 59 -25.72 -30.89 28.56
C VAL A 59 -27.16 -31.16 29.06
N PRO A 60 -28.06 -31.67 28.20
CA PRO A 60 -28.63 -32.99 28.49
C PRO A 60 -28.64 -33.94 27.29
N THR A 61 -28.45 -35.22 27.60
CA THR A 61 -28.49 -36.42 26.77
C THR A 61 -29.91 -36.97 26.54
N SER A 62 -30.18 -37.55 25.35
CA SER A 62 -30.92 -38.83 25.13
C SER A 62 -30.79 -39.21 23.64
N THR A 63 -29.99 -40.20 23.23
CA THR A 63 -30.22 -41.67 23.11
C THR A 63 -31.41 -42.13 22.25
N THR A 64 -31.07 -42.87 21.19
CA THR A 64 -31.65 -44.10 20.58
C THR A 64 -31.95 -43.94 19.09
N ASP A 65 -31.91 -44.94 18.20
CA ASP A 65 -31.18 -46.20 17.99
C ASP A 65 -31.71 -46.72 16.63
N ARG A 66 -30.90 -47.50 15.90
CA ARG A 66 -31.24 -48.43 14.78
C ARG A 66 -31.82 -47.93 13.44
N GLY A 67 -31.20 -48.45 12.37
CA GLY A 67 -31.95 -49.19 11.35
C GLY A 67 -31.60 -48.90 9.88
N ALA A 68 -30.59 -49.59 9.34
CA ALA A 68 -30.66 -50.09 7.95
C ALA A 68 -31.39 -51.45 7.98
N PRO A 69 -32.11 -51.89 6.92
CA PRO A 69 -31.45 -52.55 5.80
C PRO A 69 -32.15 -52.43 4.41
N THR A 70 -31.56 -53.18 3.49
CA THR A 70 -31.57 -53.29 2.02
C THR A 70 -32.82 -53.90 1.34
N THR A 71 -32.89 -53.74 -0.01
CA THR A 71 -33.10 -54.74 -1.11
C THR A 71 -33.86 -54.10 -2.28
N ASP A 72 -33.29 -53.90 -3.48
CA ASP A 72 -32.96 -54.83 -4.59
C ASP A 72 -34.16 -55.30 -5.44
N ARG A 73 -34.16 -54.97 -6.74
CA ARG A 73 -34.29 -55.88 -7.90
C ARG A 73 -34.59 -55.16 -9.23
N GLY A 74 -33.86 -55.54 -10.28
CA GLY A 74 -34.43 -55.64 -11.64
C GLY A 74 -33.57 -55.13 -12.81
N ALA A 75 -32.58 -55.91 -13.25
CA ALA A 75 -32.06 -55.88 -14.63
C ALA A 75 -32.95 -56.74 -15.57
N PRO A 76 -32.80 -56.67 -16.92
CA PRO A 76 -31.84 -57.58 -17.56
C PRO A 76 -31.12 -57.09 -18.86
N THR A 77 -29.87 -57.60 -19.02
CA THR A 77 -29.19 -58.13 -20.24
C THR A 77 -28.92 -57.19 -21.44
N THR A 78 -27.82 -57.22 -22.20
CA THR A 78 -26.57 -58.03 -22.31
C THR A 78 -25.73 -57.33 -23.41
N ASP A 79 -24.41 -57.20 -23.26
CA ASP A 79 -23.46 -57.84 -24.19
C ASP A 79 -22.01 -57.86 -23.65
N ARG A 80 -21.30 -58.93 -24.01
CA ARG A 80 -19.91 -59.33 -23.68
C ARG A 80 -18.94 -58.51 -24.58
N GLY A 81 -17.66 -58.29 -24.33
CA GLY A 81 -16.66 -58.76 -23.38
C GLY A 81 -15.24 -58.58 -23.99
N ALA A 82 -14.27 -58.20 -23.15
CA ALA A 82 -12.79 -58.27 -23.26
C ALA A 82 -12.01 -57.20 -24.08
N PRO A 83 -10.72 -56.95 -23.76
CA PRO A 83 -10.14 -56.67 -22.43
C PRO A 83 -9.34 -55.35 -22.42
N ALA A 84 -9.07 -54.84 -21.21
CA ALA A 84 -8.22 -53.67 -20.97
C ALA A 84 -6.76 -53.95 -21.37
N VAL A 85 -6.18 -53.03 -22.13
CA VAL A 85 -4.73 -52.95 -22.36
C VAL A 85 -4.20 -51.86 -21.44
N ASP A 86 -3.40 -52.26 -20.45
CA ASP A 86 -2.50 -51.37 -19.73
C ASP A 86 -1.50 -50.77 -20.73
N VAL A 87 -1.68 -49.48 -21.03
CA VAL A 87 -0.68 -48.68 -21.72
C VAL A 87 0.18 -48.01 -20.64
N PRO A 88 1.49 -48.30 -20.55
CA PRO A 88 2.37 -47.54 -19.66
C PRO A 88 2.41 -46.08 -20.16
N PRO A 89 2.51 -45.07 -19.28
CA PRO A 89 2.71 -43.71 -19.74
C PRO A 89 4.11 -43.67 -20.37
N THR A 90 4.16 -43.70 -21.70
CA THR A 90 5.38 -43.36 -22.43
C THR A 90 5.71 -41.92 -22.08
N GLY A 91 6.80 -41.74 -21.33
CA GLY A 91 7.40 -40.44 -21.07
C GLY A 91 7.75 -39.77 -22.39
N GLY A 92 6.82 -38.95 -22.88
CA GLY A 92 7.10 -37.97 -23.91
C GLY A 92 7.85 -36.82 -23.26
N ASP A 93 8.93 -36.38 -23.90
CA ASP A 93 9.65 -35.17 -23.52
C ASP A 93 8.64 -34.00 -23.47
N PRO A 94 8.39 -33.39 -22.29
CA PRO A 94 7.39 -32.34 -22.15
C PRO A 94 7.78 -31.06 -22.89
N CYS A 95 9.04 -30.95 -23.34
CA CYS A 95 9.59 -29.79 -24.00
C CYS A 95 9.99 -30.13 -25.45
N LEU A 96 9.00 -30.31 -26.33
CA LEU A 96 9.30 -30.39 -27.77
C LEU A 96 9.94 -29.08 -28.25
N PRO A 97 11.03 -29.11 -29.04
CA PRO A 97 11.94 -27.98 -29.13
C PRO A 97 11.43 -26.89 -30.08
N PHE A 98 11.26 -25.66 -29.57
CA PHE A 98 11.29 -24.44 -30.38
C PHE A 98 12.74 -23.99 -30.54
N ARG A 99 13.35 -24.22 -31.72
CA ARG A 99 14.71 -23.77 -32.02
C ARG A 99 14.73 -22.28 -32.36
N GLY A 100 15.05 -21.44 -31.37
CA GLY A 100 15.51 -20.06 -31.58
C GLY A 100 16.94 -19.90 -31.06
N SER A 101 17.89 -19.57 -31.94
CA SER A 101 19.28 -19.28 -31.58
C SER A 101 19.42 -17.79 -31.23
N THR A 102 19.97 -17.48 -30.06
CA THR A 102 20.45 -16.12 -29.73
C THR A 102 21.83 -16.19 -29.11
N ALA A 103 22.76 -15.41 -29.68
CA ALA A 103 24.16 -15.31 -29.28
C ALA A 103 24.33 -14.62 -27.91
N PRO A 104 25.38 -14.96 -27.14
CA PRO A 104 25.63 -14.33 -25.85
C PRO A 104 26.25 -12.93 -26.03
N VAL A 105 25.74 -11.96 -25.29
CA VAL A 105 26.37 -10.65 -25.08
C VAL A 105 27.17 -10.72 -23.79
N SER A 106 28.47 -10.43 -23.86
CA SER A 106 29.33 -10.32 -22.68
C SER A 106 29.11 -8.98 -21.98
N LEU A 107 28.87 -9.01 -20.67
CA LEU A 107 28.78 -7.83 -19.82
C LEU A 107 29.90 -7.85 -18.78
N THR A 108 30.52 -6.68 -18.61
CA THR A 108 31.53 -6.38 -17.60
C THR A 108 30.89 -6.26 -16.22
N THR A 109 31.31 -7.11 -15.28
CA THR A 109 30.87 -7.10 -13.88
C THR A 109 31.62 -6.00 -13.11
N THR A 110 30.93 -4.90 -12.78
CA THR A 110 31.28 -4.08 -11.61
C THR A 110 30.94 -4.86 -10.33
N GLY A 111 31.69 -4.66 -9.25
CA GLY A 111 31.63 -5.44 -7.98
C GLY A 111 30.22 -5.60 -7.36
N PRO A 112 30.08 -6.37 -6.27
CA PRO A 112 28.78 -6.83 -5.78
C PRO A 112 27.92 -5.66 -5.30
N ARG A 113 27.09 -5.15 -6.20
CA ARG A 113 25.92 -4.33 -5.88
C ARG A 113 24.93 -5.27 -5.18
N GLU A 114 24.44 -4.88 -4.01
CA GLU A 114 23.41 -5.62 -3.29
C GLU A 114 22.23 -5.94 -4.23
N LEU A 115 21.84 -7.21 -4.29
CA LEU A 115 20.80 -7.69 -5.20
C LEU A 115 19.44 -7.14 -4.76
N ARG A 116 18.81 -6.36 -5.63
CA ARG A 116 17.49 -5.75 -5.39
C ARG A 116 16.40 -6.82 -5.21
N ALA A 117 15.27 -6.46 -4.61
CA ALA A 117 14.10 -7.31 -4.38
C ALA A 117 13.61 -7.99 -5.66
N PHE A 118 13.54 -7.22 -6.73
CA PHE A 118 13.30 -7.68 -8.10
C PHE A 118 13.89 -6.63 -9.05
N PRO A 119 14.08 -6.94 -10.34
CA PRO A 119 14.51 -5.94 -11.31
C PRO A 119 13.46 -4.83 -11.41
N GLY A 120 13.90 -3.58 -11.19
CA GLY A 120 13.01 -2.41 -11.10
C GLY A 120 12.59 -2.01 -9.67
N ALA A 121 13.00 -2.74 -8.62
CA ALA A 121 12.82 -2.29 -7.24
C ALA A 121 13.78 -1.13 -6.91
N GLU A 122 13.25 -0.06 -6.31
CA GLU A 122 13.99 1.17 -6.03
C GLU A 122 13.73 1.73 -4.63
N GLY A 123 14.52 2.72 -4.21
CA GLY A 123 14.36 3.34 -2.88
C GLY A 123 14.87 2.51 -1.70
N PHE A 124 14.52 2.94 -0.49
CA PHE A 124 15.03 2.37 0.76
C PHE A 124 14.72 0.88 0.93
N GLY A 125 13.51 0.44 0.56
CA GLY A 125 13.09 -0.97 0.64
C GLY A 125 13.57 -1.86 -0.51
N ALA A 126 14.34 -1.32 -1.46
CA ALA A 126 14.76 -2.05 -2.66
C ALA A 126 15.61 -3.29 -2.38
N ALA A 127 16.23 -3.40 -1.19
CA ALA A 127 17.08 -4.51 -0.81
C ALA A 127 16.34 -5.66 -0.11
N ALA A 128 15.02 -5.55 0.10
CA ALA A 128 14.22 -6.66 0.62
C ALA A 128 14.42 -7.92 -0.23
N ARG A 129 14.76 -9.04 0.40
CA ARG A 129 14.93 -10.35 -0.24
C ARG A 129 13.61 -11.12 -0.36
N GLY A 130 12.60 -10.75 0.43
CA GLY A 130 11.35 -11.48 0.61
C GLY A 130 11.62 -12.96 0.85
N GLY A 131 10.98 -13.81 0.04
CA GLY A 131 11.08 -15.27 0.12
C GLY A 131 12.27 -15.93 -0.58
N ARG A 132 13.27 -15.17 -1.06
CA ARG A 132 14.40 -15.68 -1.87
C ARG A 132 15.06 -16.93 -1.29
N GLY A 133 15.20 -17.95 -2.14
CA GLY A 133 15.75 -19.26 -1.76
C GLY A 133 14.79 -20.13 -0.94
N GLY A 134 13.57 -19.66 -0.72
CA GLY A 134 12.57 -20.29 0.13
C GLY A 134 11.73 -21.36 -0.56
N ARG A 135 10.64 -21.73 0.12
CA ARG A 135 9.63 -22.66 -0.41
C ARG A 135 8.49 -21.92 -1.11
N VAL A 136 7.82 -22.59 -2.03
CA VAL A 136 6.58 -22.11 -2.65
C VAL A 136 5.38 -22.63 -1.87
N ILE A 137 4.43 -21.74 -1.60
CA ILE A 137 3.15 -22.06 -0.97
C ILE A 137 2.04 -21.51 -1.86
N TYR A 138 1.13 -22.40 -2.24
CA TYR A 138 0.00 -22.05 -3.07
C TYR A 138 -1.25 -21.71 -2.25
N VAL A 139 -1.84 -20.56 -2.55
CA VAL A 139 -3.24 -20.26 -2.24
C VAL A 139 -4.12 -20.92 -3.29
N THR A 140 -4.98 -21.84 -2.84
CA THR A 140 -5.80 -22.70 -3.70
C THR A 140 -7.30 -22.48 -3.53
N ASN A 141 -7.71 -21.64 -2.57
CA ASN A 141 -9.10 -21.26 -2.37
C ASN A 141 -9.21 -19.80 -1.85
N LEU A 142 -10.43 -19.25 -1.93
CA LEU A 142 -10.75 -17.88 -1.52
C LEU A 142 -11.37 -17.80 -0.11
N ASN A 143 -11.31 -18.88 0.66
CA ASN A 143 -11.80 -18.85 2.04
C ASN A 143 -10.95 -17.88 2.87
N ALA A 144 -11.56 -17.22 3.84
CA ALA A 144 -10.85 -16.27 4.71
C ALA A 144 -9.75 -16.94 5.55
N SER A 145 -9.91 -18.22 5.88
CA SER A 145 -8.95 -18.99 6.69
C SER A 145 -9.05 -20.50 6.39
N GLY A 146 -8.16 -21.27 7.04
CA GLY A 146 -8.08 -22.72 6.88
C GLY A 146 -7.15 -23.18 5.75
N PRO A 147 -6.90 -24.49 5.63
CA PRO A 147 -5.92 -25.03 4.69
C PRO A 147 -6.06 -24.52 3.25
N GLY A 148 -4.95 -24.04 2.67
CA GLY A 148 -4.90 -23.54 1.29
C GLY A 148 -5.50 -22.13 1.08
N SER A 149 -5.97 -21.48 2.15
CA SER A 149 -6.37 -20.07 2.11
C SER A 149 -5.16 -19.12 2.07
N PHE A 150 -5.40 -17.86 1.74
CA PHE A 150 -4.33 -16.86 1.78
C PHE A 150 -3.83 -16.61 3.20
N GLN A 151 -4.72 -16.57 4.19
CA GLN A 151 -4.33 -16.43 5.61
C GLN A 151 -3.46 -17.61 6.07
N ASP A 152 -3.76 -18.84 5.62
CA ASP A 152 -2.97 -20.04 5.93
C ASP A 152 -1.57 -20.00 5.30
N ALA A 153 -1.42 -19.42 4.11
CA ALA A 153 -0.12 -19.26 3.47
C ALA A 153 0.76 -18.21 4.19
N VAL A 154 0.20 -17.04 4.55
CA VAL A 154 0.98 -15.95 5.16
C VAL A 154 1.35 -16.20 6.62
N GLN A 155 0.60 -17.04 7.34
CA GLN A 155 0.92 -17.38 8.74
C GLN A 155 2.10 -18.35 8.88
N GLN A 156 2.50 -19.04 7.81
CA GLN A 156 3.68 -19.90 7.87
C GLN A 156 4.95 -19.07 8.10
N THR A 157 6.05 -19.69 8.56
CA THR A 157 7.30 -18.98 8.88
C THR A 157 8.47 -19.42 7.98
N GLY A 158 9.54 -18.61 7.99
CA GLY A 158 10.74 -18.81 7.18
C GLY A 158 10.58 -18.31 5.73
N PRO A 159 11.69 -18.29 4.96
CA PRO A 159 11.70 -17.83 3.57
C PRO A 159 10.67 -18.56 2.73
N ARG A 160 9.72 -17.81 2.18
CA ARG A 160 8.63 -18.37 1.38
C ARG A 160 8.07 -17.39 0.35
N TYR A 161 7.63 -17.97 -0.75
CA TYR A 161 6.79 -17.30 -1.73
C TYR A 161 5.35 -17.76 -1.57
N VAL A 162 4.42 -16.81 -1.56
CA VAL A 162 2.98 -17.06 -1.60
C VAL A 162 2.47 -16.73 -3.01
N LEU A 163 2.01 -17.77 -3.71
CA LEU A 163 1.53 -17.73 -5.10
C LEU A 163 0.06 -18.14 -5.14
N PHE A 164 -0.66 -17.77 -6.20
CA PHE A 164 -2.10 -17.93 -6.28
C PHE A 164 -2.50 -18.83 -7.45
N LYS A 165 -3.19 -19.93 -7.15
CA LYS A 165 -3.91 -20.78 -8.13
C LYS A 165 -5.38 -20.38 -8.27
N VAL A 166 -5.77 -19.24 -7.70
CA VAL A 166 -7.14 -18.71 -7.70
C VAL A 166 -7.13 -17.22 -8.02
N SER A 167 -8.24 -16.74 -8.56
CA SER A 167 -8.52 -15.32 -8.78
C SER A 167 -9.87 -14.98 -8.15
N GLY A 168 -10.01 -13.76 -7.65
CA GLY A 168 -11.26 -13.28 -7.06
C GLY A 168 -11.08 -12.63 -5.69
N VAL A 169 -12.13 -12.67 -4.88
CA VAL A 169 -12.19 -11.98 -3.58
C VAL A 169 -11.98 -12.97 -2.43
N VAL A 170 -10.95 -12.78 -1.64
CA VAL A 170 -10.82 -13.41 -0.31
C VAL A 170 -11.72 -12.65 0.65
N GLN A 171 -12.73 -13.30 1.20
CA GLN A 171 -13.76 -12.67 2.05
C GLN A 171 -13.28 -12.49 3.50
N GLY A 172 -12.10 -11.92 3.68
CA GLY A 172 -11.50 -11.65 4.99
C GLY A 172 -10.28 -10.74 4.90
N GLU A 173 -9.96 -10.10 6.03
CA GLU A 173 -8.67 -9.44 6.23
C GLU A 173 -7.55 -10.49 6.23
N VAL A 174 -6.35 -10.07 5.81
CA VAL A 174 -5.16 -10.90 5.80
C VAL A 174 -4.13 -10.32 6.76
N HIS A 175 -3.77 -11.12 7.75
CA HIS A 175 -2.81 -10.75 8.78
C HIS A 175 -1.45 -11.42 8.53
N VAL A 176 -0.47 -10.62 8.15
CA VAL A 176 0.94 -11.04 8.01
C VAL A 176 1.62 -10.95 9.37
N ARG A 177 2.10 -12.09 9.89
CA ARG A 177 2.68 -12.16 11.24
C ARG A 177 4.21 -12.33 11.25
N SER A 178 4.77 -12.72 10.12
CA SER A 178 6.18 -13.01 9.93
C SER A 178 6.59 -12.63 8.51
N GLY A 179 7.77 -12.04 8.38
CA GLY A 179 8.35 -11.70 7.09
C GLY A 179 9.16 -12.86 6.50
N ASP A 180 10.29 -12.57 5.85
CA ASP A 180 10.93 -13.45 4.87
C ASP A 180 9.91 -13.97 3.85
N LEU A 181 9.12 -13.02 3.32
CA LEU A 181 7.89 -13.31 2.61
C LEU A 181 7.83 -12.51 1.32
N THR A 182 7.62 -13.21 0.21
CA THR A 182 7.16 -12.60 -1.05
C THR A 182 5.73 -13.01 -1.33
N ILE A 183 4.83 -12.05 -1.44
CA ILE A 183 3.46 -12.25 -1.89
C ILE A 183 3.38 -11.84 -3.36
N ALA A 184 3.23 -12.82 -4.25
CA ALA A 184 3.34 -12.65 -5.70
C ALA A 184 1.96 -12.71 -6.37
N GLY A 185 1.15 -11.65 -6.21
CA GLY A 185 -0.21 -11.58 -6.74
C GLY A 185 -0.30 -11.69 -8.27
N GLN A 186 0.77 -11.38 -9.00
CA GLN A 186 0.82 -11.47 -10.47
C GLN A 186 0.66 -12.91 -10.99
N THR A 187 0.84 -13.91 -10.12
CA THR A 187 0.58 -15.33 -10.42
C THR A 187 -0.90 -15.64 -10.60
N SER A 188 -1.80 -14.82 -10.04
CA SER A 188 -3.23 -14.93 -10.26
C SER A 188 -3.64 -14.33 -11.61
N PRO A 189 -4.19 -15.11 -12.57
CA PRO A 189 -4.53 -14.58 -13.89
C PRO A 189 -5.58 -13.48 -13.91
N GLY A 190 -6.58 -13.55 -13.02
CA GLY A 190 -7.62 -12.53 -12.84
C GLY A 190 -7.35 -11.54 -11.70
N GLY A 191 -6.22 -11.68 -11.01
CA GLY A 191 -5.90 -10.92 -9.80
C GLY A 191 -6.67 -11.37 -8.55
N VAL A 192 -6.23 -10.89 -7.40
CA VAL A 192 -6.83 -11.18 -6.10
C VAL A 192 -7.13 -9.88 -5.35
N THR A 193 -8.34 -9.81 -4.82
CA THR A 193 -8.79 -8.76 -3.90
C THR A 193 -8.97 -9.35 -2.52
N VAL A 194 -8.50 -8.65 -1.49
CA VAL A 194 -8.70 -9.02 -0.09
C VAL A 194 -9.40 -7.88 0.65
N ARG A 195 -9.96 -8.16 1.82
CA ARG A 195 -10.75 -7.19 2.61
C ARG A 195 -9.89 -6.33 3.55
N GLY A 196 -8.57 -6.35 3.38
CA GLY A 196 -7.61 -5.69 4.26
C GLY A 196 -6.29 -6.46 4.27
N ILE A 197 -5.15 -5.75 4.31
CA ILE A 197 -3.82 -6.36 4.46
C ILE A 197 -3.13 -5.68 5.63
N HIS A 198 -2.89 -6.42 6.71
CA HIS A 198 -2.36 -5.86 7.94
C HIS A 198 -1.16 -6.69 8.38
N THR A 199 -0.06 -6.04 8.72
CA THR A 199 0.97 -6.69 9.52
C THR A 199 0.51 -6.64 10.98
N THR A 200 0.22 -7.81 11.56
CA THR A 200 -0.57 -7.88 12.80
C THR A 200 0.21 -7.41 14.01
N GLU A 201 -0.54 -6.81 14.93
CA GLU A 201 -0.07 -6.31 16.21
C GLU A 201 -0.23 -7.33 17.33
N GLN A 202 -0.78 -8.52 17.07
CA GLN A 202 -1.15 -9.42 18.16
C GLN A 202 0.07 -10.01 18.88
N PRO A 203 0.17 -9.88 20.22
CA PRO A 203 -0.76 -9.15 21.13
C PRO A 203 -0.55 -7.63 21.09
N TYR A 204 -1.59 -6.80 20.91
CA TYR A 204 -1.44 -5.33 20.76
C TYR A 204 -0.48 -4.72 21.80
N CYS A 205 0.54 -3.98 21.35
CA CYS A 205 1.36 -3.16 22.23
C CYS A 205 1.70 -1.87 21.50
N GLU A 206 1.24 -0.74 22.01
CA GLU A 206 1.40 0.56 21.36
C GLU A 206 2.85 1.06 21.53
N HIS A 207 3.24 1.41 22.75
CA HIS A 207 4.57 1.94 23.08
C HIS A 207 5.44 1.01 23.93
N SER A 208 4.85 -0.01 24.55
CA SER A 208 5.50 -0.84 25.57
C SER A 208 6.20 -2.08 25.02
N CYS A 209 6.21 -2.27 23.70
CA CYS A 209 6.96 -3.37 23.10
C CYS A 209 8.47 -3.12 23.30
N GLY A 210 9.17 -4.09 23.88
CA GLY A 210 10.63 -4.12 23.85
C GLY A 210 11.18 -4.20 22.42
N PRO A 211 12.50 -3.97 22.26
CA PRO A 211 13.17 -4.09 20.98
C PRO A 211 13.08 -5.52 20.43
N ASN A 212 12.96 -5.65 19.11
CA ASN A 212 12.94 -6.93 18.38
C ASN A 212 11.75 -7.87 18.66
N ILE A 213 10.64 -7.38 19.22
CA ILE A 213 9.51 -8.24 19.60
C ILE A 213 8.63 -8.66 18.40
N ARG A 214 8.77 -8.05 17.21
CA ARG A 214 7.88 -8.30 16.08
C ARG A 214 8.62 -8.52 14.75
N ASN A 215 8.24 -9.60 14.08
CA ASN A 215 9.06 -10.30 13.10
C ASN A 215 8.62 -10.08 11.63
N VAL A 216 8.00 -8.94 11.30
CA VAL A 216 7.76 -8.60 9.88
C VAL A 216 8.94 -7.80 9.35
N ASP A 217 10.08 -8.48 9.24
CA ASP A 217 11.23 -7.99 8.50
C ASP A 217 11.29 -8.69 7.14
N ASN A 218 11.81 -8.02 6.12
CA ASN A 218 12.04 -8.62 4.81
C ASN A 218 10.73 -9.06 4.09
N LEU A 219 9.92 -8.08 3.66
CA LEU A 219 8.61 -8.29 3.02
C LEU A 219 8.55 -7.71 1.60
N ILE A 220 8.04 -8.50 0.65
CA ILE A 220 7.72 -8.06 -0.71
C ILE A 220 6.23 -8.33 -0.95
N VAL A 221 5.45 -7.33 -1.33
CA VAL A 221 4.04 -7.48 -1.73
C VAL A 221 3.83 -6.87 -3.11
N ARG A 222 3.33 -7.67 -4.06
CA ARG A 222 3.08 -7.19 -5.42
C ARG A 222 1.76 -7.65 -6.01
N PHE A 223 1.15 -6.82 -6.87
CA PHE A 223 -0.01 -7.16 -7.70
C PHE A 223 -1.21 -7.73 -6.92
N LEU A 224 -1.58 -7.07 -5.83
CA LEU A 224 -2.78 -7.38 -5.05
C LEU A 224 -3.69 -6.17 -4.93
N ARG A 225 -4.95 -6.41 -4.58
CA ARG A 225 -5.90 -5.38 -4.21
C ARG A 225 -6.32 -5.52 -2.76
N SER A 226 -6.36 -4.40 -2.03
CA SER A 226 -6.89 -4.37 -0.67
C SER A 226 -8.08 -3.43 -0.59
N ARG A 227 -9.24 -4.00 -0.23
CA ARG A 227 -10.54 -3.30 -0.25
C ARG A 227 -11.44 -3.73 0.90
N PRO A 228 -11.35 -3.04 2.05
CA PRO A 228 -12.20 -3.23 3.22
C PRO A 228 -13.68 -3.33 2.89
N ALA A 229 -14.21 -2.35 2.15
CA ALA A 229 -15.57 -2.34 1.63
C ALA A 229 -16.63 -2.82 2.64
N GLY A 230 -16.62 -2.20 3.81
CA GLY A 230 -17.52 -2.49 4.93
C GLY A 230 -17.02 -3.57 5.90
N MET A 231 -15.83 -4.11 5.71
CA MET A 231 -15.14 -5.02 6.63
C MET A 231 -13.78 -4.43 6.99
N GLY A 232 -13.49 -4.25 8.27
CA GLY A 232 -12.26 -3.58 8.71
C GLY A 232 -12.31 -2.05 8.54
N ASP A 233 -11.19 -1.42 8.87
CA ASP A 233 -10.95 0.02 8.84
C ASP A 233 -10.08 0.40 7.63
N ASP A 234 -8.79 0.07 7.68
CA ASP A 234 -7.75 0.51 6.77
C ASP A 234 -7.66 -0.41 5.56
N GLY A 235 -7.26 0.17 4.43
CA GLY A 235 -6.90 -0.61 3.26
C GLY A 235 -5.66 -1.46 3.51
N MET A 236 -4.58 -0.86 3.99
CA MET A 236 -3.34 -1.57 4.30
C MET A 236 -2.66 -0.98 5.52
N ARG A 237 -2.32 -1.83 6.49
CA ARG A 237 -1.56 -1.44 7.67
C ARG A 237 -0.17 -2.09 7.66
N LEU A 238 0.86 -1.26 7.61
CA LEU A 238 2.27 -1.65 7.69
C LEU A 238 2.83 -1.24 9.05
N ARG A 239 2.51 -2.04 10.06
CA ARG A 239 2.97 -1.85 11.41
C ARG A 239 4.11 -2.79 11.79
N TYR A 240 5.11 -2.22 12.44
CA TYR A 240 6.34 -2.90 12.86
C TYR A 240 7.21 -3.48 11.75
N VAL A 241 7.06 -3.03 10.50
CA VAL A 241 7.80 -3.55 9.34
C VAL A 241 9.22 -2.96 9.28
N ARG A 242 10.26 -3.79 9.09
CA ARG A 242 11.68 -3.33 9.12
C ARG A 242 12.31 -3.08 7.75
N ASN A 243 11.93 -3.86 6.74
CA ASN A 243 12.44 -3.77 5.39
C ASN A 243 11.38 -4.32 4.45
N ALA A 244 10.77 -3.44 3.65
CA ALA A 244 9.72 -3.89 2.74
C ALA A 244 9.59 -3.06 1.48
N ILE A 245 9.04 -3.71 0.45
CA ILE A 245 8.61 -3.06 -0.78
C ILE A 245 7.18 -3.48 -1.12
N ILE A 246 6.33 -2.49 -1.33
CA ILE A 246 4.97 -2.64 -1.83
C ILE A 246 4.96 -2.09 -3.25
N ASP A 247 4.70 -2.93 -4.24
CA ASP A 247 4.78 -2.57 -5.66
C ASP A 247 3.55 -3.02 -6.45
N HIS A 248 2.98 -2.16 -7.29
CA HIS A 248 1.81 -2.51 -8.13
C HIS A 248 0.61 -3.04 -7.32
N VAL A 249 0.32 -2.42 -6.17
CA VAL A 249 -0.86 -2.72 -5.36
C VAL A 249 -1.94 -1.67 -5.64
N SER A 250 -3.21 -2.08 -5.62
CA SER A 250 -4.34 -1.13 -5.59
C SER A 250 -5.03 -1.19 -4.24
N ILE A 251 -5.26 -0.04 -3.64
CA ILE A 251 -5.96 0.09 -2.38
C ILE A 251 -7.15 1.02 -2.58
N GLY A 252 -8.32 0.61 -2.08
CA GLY A 252 -9.43 1.53 -2.00
C GLY A 252 -10.65 1.02 -1.29
N ASN A 253 -11.64 1.89 -1.12
CA ASN A 253 -12.85 1.59 -0.37
C ASN A 253 -12.59 1.23 1.10
N ALA A 254 -11.54 1.80 1.70
CA ALA A 254 -11.29 1.76 3.14
C ALA A 254 -12.21 2.73 3.88
N ASN A 255 -12.56 2.42 5.13
CA ASN A 255 -13.40 3.28 5.98
C ASN A 255 -12.56 4.30 6.76
N ASP A 256 -11.28 3.97 6.99
CA ASP A 256 -10.29 4.86 7.59
C ASP A 256 -9.17 5.16 6.58
N GLU A 257 -7.90 4.83 6.84
CA GLU A 257 -6.80 5.10 5.92
C GLU A 257 -6.78 4.14 4.73
N ALA A 258 -6.45 4.65 3.54
CA ALA A 258 -6.00 3.78 2.48
C ALA A 258 -4.71 3.06 2.91
N MET A 259 -3.77 3.75 3.56
CA MET A 259 -2.56 3.11 4.09
C MET A 259 -2.11 3.73 5.41
N GLU A 260 -1.96 2.91 6.45
CA GLU A 260 -1.26 3.27 7.68
C GLU A 260 0.15 2.64 7.68
N ILE A 261 1.16 3.42 8.06
CA ILE A 261 2.52 2.94 8.31
C ILE A 261 2.98 3.41 9.68
N SER A 262 3.21 2.46 10.59
CA SER A 262 3.49 2.76 11.99
C SER A 262 4.60 1.91 12.58
N TYR A 263 5.44 2.53 13.42
CA TYR A 263 6.60 1.89 14.05
C TYR A 263 7.62 1.28 13.09
N SER A 264 7.44 1.40 11.77
CA SER A 264 8.19 0.72 10.71
C SER A 264 9.46 1.49 10.30
N ASN A 265 10.35 0.92 9.50
CA ASN A 265 11.45 1.64 8.86
C ASN A 265 11.88 0.91 7.57
N THR A 266 12.66 1.58 6.71
CA THR A 266 13.19 1.06 5.44
C THR A 266 12.09 0.51 4.52
N ILE A 267 11.17 1.37 4.11
CA ILE A 267 10.01 0.99 3.29
C ILE A 267 10.05 1.71 1.93
N THR A 268 9.79 0.97 0.86
CA THR A 268 9.45 1.53 -0.46
C THR A 268 7.98 1.26 -0.78
N ILE A 269 7.23 2.30 -1.17
CA ILE A 269 5.91 2.22 -1.79
C ILE A 269 6.04 2.70 -3.24
N GLN A 270 5.85 1.80 -4.21
CA GLN A 270 6.05 2.12 -5.63
C GLN A 270 4.92 1.64 -6.55
N ASN A 271 4.57 2.45 -7.55
CA ASN A 271 3.53 2.13 -8.54
C ASN A 271 2.19 1.68 -7.89
N VAL A 272 1.83 2.23 -6.73
CA VAL A 272 0.58 1.90 -6.01
C VAL A 272 -0.53 2.86 -6.40
N LEU A 273 -1.75 2.36 -6.52
CA LEU A 273 -2.97 3.17 -6.59
C LEU A 273 -3.59 3.25 -5.19
N LEU A 274 -3.70 4.45 -4.63
CA LEU A 274 -4.48 4.75 -3.42
C LEU A 274 -5.73 5.50 -3.83
N ALA A 275 -6.91 4.95 -3.55
CA ALA A 275 -8.13 5.56 -4.04
C ALA A 275 -9.36 5.39 -3.16
N GLU A 276 -10.23 6.40 -3.20
CA GLU A 276 -11.63 6.30 -2.79
C GLU A 276 -11.84 5.69 -1.40
N THR A 277 -11.35 6.37 -0.36
CA THR A 277 -11.77 6.08 1.01
C THR A 277 -13.16 6.63 1.29
N VAL A 278 -13.94 5.88 2.05
CA VAL A 278 -15.39 6.05 2.21
C VAL A 278 -15.76 6.27 3.67
N GLY A 279 -17.00 6.70 3.91
CA GLY A 279 -17.49 6.93 5.27
C GLY A 279 -17.00 8.25 5.86
N ASP A 280 -17.14 8.40 7.17
CA ASP A 280 -17.00 9.70 7.83
C ASP A 280 -15.54 10.13 8.03
N HIS A 281 -14.59 9.19 8.02
CA HIS A 281 -13.17 9.48 8.22
C HIS A 281 -12.41 9.79 6.92
N TYR A 282 -13.10 9.88 5.78
CA TYR A 282 -12.50 10.08 4.45
C TYR A 282 -11.57 11.30 4.35
N GLN A 283 -11.78 12.35 5.17
CA GLN A 283 -10.94 13.55 5.20
C GLN A 283 -9.52 13.25 5.69
N TYR A 284 -9.33 12.13 6.37
CA TYR A 284 -8.06 11.62 6.85
C TYR A 284 -7.67 10.30 6.19
N GLY A 285 -8.46 9.82 5.23
CA GLY A 285 -8.36 8.46 4.69
C GLY A 285 -7.26 8.25 3.64
N GLY A 286 -6.19 9.04 3.62
CA GLY A 286 -5.09 8.85 2.67
C GLY A 286 -4.04 7.88 3.18
N MET A 287 -2.79 8.34 3.22
CA MET A 287 -1.67 7.60 3.78
C MET A 287 -1.17 8.29 5.06
N LEU A 288 -1.28 7.61 6.20
CA LEU A 288 -0.76 8.05 7.49
C LEU A 288 0.58 7.39 7.77
N LEU A 289 1.63 8.19 7.93
CA LEU A 289 2.87 7.77 8.57
C LEU A 289 2.88 8.40 9.97
N ASN A 290 2.55 7.61 10.98
CA ASN A 290 2.52 8.05 12.38
C ASN A 290 2.85 6.90 13.32
N TYR A 291 2.97 7.22 14.61
CA TYR A 291 3.35 6.35 15.70
C TYR A 291 4.77 5.79 15.57
N SER A 292 5.59 6.12 16.56
CA SER A 292 6.98 5.66 16.61
C SER A 292 7.43 5.38 18.03
N ASN A 293 8.53 4.67 18.17
CA ASN A 293 9.26 4.58 19.42
C ASN A 293 10.74 4.32 19.13
N PRO A 294 11.53 5.36 18.78
CA PRO A 294 12.95 5.20 18.50
C PRO A 294 13.74 4.57 19.65
N ALA A 295 13.35 4.81 20.91
CA ALA A 295 13.98 4.22 22.09
C ALA A 295 13.81 2.69 22.16
N ALA A 296 12.77 2.14 21.53
CA ALA A 296 12.52 0.70 21.44
C ALA A 296 12.93 0.09 20.09
N GLY A 297 13.65 0.81 19.24
CA GLY A 297 14.05 0.31 17.93
C GLY A 297 13.00 0.48 16.82
N TYR A 298 11.97 1.30 17.04
CA TYR A 298 10.87 1.53 16.10
C TYR A 298 10.88 2.96 15.55
N GLN A 299 11.79 3.24 14.61
CA GLN A 299 12.13 4.63 14.28
C GLN A 299 11.05 5.38 13.50
N LEU A 300 10.45 4.79 12.46
CA LEU A 300 9.65 5.50 11.47
C LEU A 300 10.47 6.60 10.76
N ASP A 301 11.57 6.22 10.10
CA ASP A 301 12.58 7.18 9.64
C ASP A 301 13.19 6.99 8.22
N ARG A 302 12.85 5.96 7.44
CA ARG A 302 13.47 5.72 6.12
C ARG A 302 12.43 5.26 5.09
N PHE A 303 11.99 6.19 4.24
CA PHE A 303 10.88 5.96 3.31
C PHE A 303 11.18 6.41 1.88
N THR A 304 10.80 5.57 0.92
CA THR A 304 10.66 5.98 -0.48
C THR A 304 9.21 5.81 -0.89
N ILE A 305 8.58 6.88 -1.35
CA ILE A 305 7.22 6.86 -1.88
C ILE A 305 7.33 7.41 -3.29
N HIS A 306 7.19 6.56 -4.31
CA HIS A 306 7.35 7.01 -5.70
C HIS A 306 6.46 6.36 -6.75
N HIS A 307 6.14 7.12 -7.81
CA HIS A 307 5.27 6.67 -8.92
C HIS A 307 3.88 6.18 -8.51
N ASN A 308 3.39 6.62 -7.35
CA ASN A 308 2.07 6.24 -6.86
C ASN A 308 1.01 7.23 -7.35
N VAL A 309 -0.25 6.81 -7.32
CA VAL A 309 -1.43 7.59 -7.71
C VAL A 309 -2.35 7.77 -6.51
N TRP A 310 -2.76 9.01 -6.26
CA TRP A 310 -3.85 9.33 -5.33
C TRP A 310 -5.05 9.76 -6.14
N ASN A 311 -6.18 9.05 -6.01
CA ASN A 311 -7.38 9.34 -6.78
C ASN A 311 -8.62 9.27 -5.89
N ARG A 312 -9.34 10.39 -5.72
CA ARG A 312 -10.47 10.49 -4.79
C ARG A 312 -10.09 10.17 -3.33
N ILE A 313 -8.96 10.71 -2.87
CA ILE A 313 -8.53 10.72 -1.46
C ILE A 313 -8.78 12.09 -0.83
N GLY A 314 -9.36 12.13 0.37
CA GLY A 314 -9.80 13.36 1.04
C GLY A 314 -8.72 14.13 1.80
N GLY A 315 -7.70 13.44 2.31
CA GLY A 315 -6.56 14.05 3.00
C GLY A 315 -5.45 13.05 3.29
N ARG A 316 -4.49 13.40 4.15
CA ARG A 316 -3.24 12.64 4.38
C ARG A 316 -2.56 12.25 3.07
N MET A 317 -2.00 13.24 2.38
CA MET A 317 -1.60 13.13 0.97
C MET A 317 -0.09 12.96 0.69
N PRO A 318 0.71 12.09 1.33
CA PRO A 318 0.60 11.50 2.67
C PRO A 318 0.63 12.55 3.79
N GLU A 319 0.38 12.12 5.02
CA GLU A 319 0.74 12.82 6.26
C GLU A 319 1.98 12.15 6.87
N PHE A 320 3.04 12.92 7.08
CA PHE A 320 4.23 12.51 7.81
C PHE A 320 4.19 13.06 9.23
N SER A 321 4.35 12.19 10.22
CA SER A 321 4.40 12.52 11.64
C SER A 321 5.14 11.42 12.42
N ARG A 322 5.46 11.69 13.70
CA ARG A 322 6.14 10.74 14.60
C ARG A 322 5.71 10.95 16.04
N GLU A 323 4.52 10.49 16.39
CA GLU A 323 4.00 10.61 17.75
C GLU A 323 4.76 9.72 18.73
N SER A 324 5.72 10.33 19.44
CA SER A 324 6.53 9.69 20.47
C SER A 324 7.42 10.71 21.17
N ALA A 325 7.46 10.69 22.50
CA ALA A 325 8.48 11.46 23.25
C ALA A 325 9.91 11.05 22.84
N ALA A 326 10.13 9.78 22.50
CA ALA A 326 11.42 9.26 22.05
C ALA A 326 11.82 9.72 20.64
N ALA A 327 10.92 10.35 19.88
CA ALA A 327 11.20 10.92 18.57
C ALA A 327 11.66 12.39 18.63
N ALA A 328 11.63 13.03 19.81
CA ALA A 328 12.06 14.41 19.93
C ALA A 328 13.51 14.62 19.43
N ASN A 329 13.71 15.64 18.59
CA ASN A 329 14.96 15.99 17.91
C ASN A 329 15.51 14.92 16.94
N SER A 330 14.68 13.95 16.53
CA SER A 330 15.10 12.93 15.56
C SER A 330 14.67 13.29 14.14
N THR A 331 15.37 12.74 13.14
CA THR A 331 15.16 13.06 11.72
C THR A 331 14.58 11.88 10.96
N MET A 332 13.58 12.13 10.13
CA MET A 332 13.08 11.19 9.11
C MET A 332 13.72 11.48 7.75
N GLN A 333 14.19 10.44 7.08
CA GLN A 333 14.77 10.47 5.73
C GLN A 333 13.71 10.02 4.73
N ALA A 334 13.36 10.88 3.78
CA ALA A 334 12.31 10.59 2.80
C ALA A 334 12.73 10.91 1.36
N GLU A 335 12.45 9.99 0.46
CA GLU A 335 12.44 10.21 -0.99
C GLU A 335 10.98 10.20 -1.45
N LEU A 336 10.42 11.38 -1.69
CA LEU A 336 9.07 11.58 -2.20
C LEU A 336 9.17 11.99 -3.67
N ALA A 337 9.09 11.02 -4.58
CA ALA A 337 9.44 11.24 -5.97
C ALA A 337 8.33 10.80 -6.93
N ASN A 338 8.04 11.58 -7.98
CA ASN A 338 7.17 11.17 -9.07
C ASN A 338 5.80 10.64 -8.66
N ASN A 339 5.21 11.18 -7.61
CA ASN A 339 3.86 10.84 -7.22
C ASN A 339 2.85 11.72 -7.98
N PHE A 340 1.73 11.13 -8.37
CA PHE A 340 0.66 11.80 -9.10
C PHE A 340 -0.58 11.96 -8.23
N TRP A 341 -0.84 13.19 -7.79
CA TRP A 341 -2.05 13.52 -7.04
C TRP A 341 -3.12 13.99 -8.01
N TRP A 342 -4.12 13.13 -8.23
CA TRP A 342 -5.24 13.41 -9.11
C TRP A 342 -6.40 14.01 -8.32
N ASP A 343 -6.70 15.28 -8.59
CA ASP A 343 -7.77 16.06 -7.94
C ASP A 343 -7.62 16.08 -6.39
N PRO A 344 -6.46 16.53 -5.86
CA PRO A 344 -6.23 16.56 -4.42
C PRO A 344 -7.20 17.52 -3.73
N ARG A 345 -7.49 17.26 -2.44
CA ARG A 345 -8.33 18.12 -1.59
C ARG A 345 -7.53 18.97 -0.62
N THR A 346 -6.32 18.54 -0.32
CA THR A 346 -5.35 19.21 0.53
C THR A 346 -3.93 18.89 0.03
N TYR A 347 -2.91 19.38 0.71
CA TYR A 347 -1.50 19.22 0.42
C TYR A 347 -0.89 17.98 1.10
N VAL A 348 0.34 17.62 0.73
CA VAL A 348 1.18 16.68 1.48
C VAL A 348 1.60 17.32 2.78
N ASP A 349 1.33 16.66 3.91
CA ASP A 349 1.52 17.26 5.23
C ASP A 349 2.75 16.72 5.95
N PHE A 350 3.56 17.63 6.50
CA PHE A 350 4.77 17.30 7.27
C PHE A 350 4.68 17.97 8.65
N ASN A 351 4.37 17.17 9.67
CA ASN A 351 4.28 17.65 11.04
C ASN A 351 5.66 17.91 11.64
N ASN A 352 5.83 18.99 12.41
CA ASN A 352 7.12 19.43 12.93
C ASN A 352 7.32 19.17 14.43
N THR A 353 6.35 18.52 15.10
CA THR A 353 6.46 18.12 16.50
C THR A 353 6.09 16.65 16.71
N ILE A 354 6.36 16.15 17.92
CA ILE A 354 5.97 14.81 18.37
C ILE A 354 4.45 14.66 18.62
N THR A 355 3.63 15.63 18.23
CA THR A 355 2.16 15.57 18.32
C THR A 355 1.59 16.07 17.00
N SER A 356 0.86 15.22 16.27
CA SER A 356 0.32 15.61 14.97
C SER A 356 -0.65 16.80 15.10
N GLY A 357 -0.59 17.73 14.14
CA GLY A 357 -1.40 18.94 14.11
C GLY A 357 -1.01 20.03 15.12
N VAL A 358 0.02 19.81 15.96
CA VAL A 358 0.47 20.78 16.96
C VAL A 358 1.79 21.42 16.53
N GLU A 359 1.79 22.74 16.34
CA GLU A 359 2.97 23.50 15.88
C GLU A 359 4.00 23.79 16.98
N SER A 360 3.55 23.83 18.25
CA SER A 360 4.42 24.11 19.40
C SER A 360 4.67 22.86 20.23
N GLY A 361 5.92 22.39 20.28
CA GLY A 361 6.30 21.23 21.06
C GLY A 361 7.71 20.74 20.78
N PRO A 362 8.12 19.60 21.39
CA PRO A 362 9.38 18.95 21.08
C PRO A 362 9.45 18.63 19.57
N PRO A 363 10.51 19.05 18.87
CA PRO A 363 10.58 18.96 17.42
C PRO A 363 10.73 17.54 16.92
N ILE A 364 10.30 17.31 15.68
CA ILE A 364 10.83 16.28 14.79
C ILE A 364 11.34 16.94 13.51
N HIS A 365 12.25 16.28 12.81
CA HIS A 365 12.95 16.85 11.66
C HIS A 365 12.86 15.97 10.41
N TYR A 366 13.16 16.54 9.26
CA TYR A 366 13.17 15.83 7.98
C TYR A 366 14.43 16.08 7.16
N ALA A 367 14.83 15.09 6.37
CA ALA A 367 15.84 15.21 5.33
C ALA A 367 15.25 14.60 4.06
N MET A 368 14.92 15.44 3.07
CA MET A 368 14.03 15.02 1.99
C MET A 368 14.55 15.31 0.59
N ASN A 369 14.35 14.34 -0.30
CA ASN A 369 14.32 14.57 -1.74
C ASN A 369 12.85 14.61 -2.18
N ILE A 370 12.43 15.73 -2.76
CA ILE A 370 11.07 15.95 -3.26
C ILE A 370 11.19 16.24 -4.75
N VAL A 371 10.97 15.24 -5.60
CA VAL A 371 11.38 15.32 -7.02
C VAL A 371 10.28 14.87 -7.98
N GLY A 372 10.00 15.63 -9.03
CA GLY A 372 9.19 15.17 -10.15
C GLY A 372 7.71 14.93 -9.82
N ASN A 373 7.23 15.44 -8.68
CA ASN A 373 5.85 15.26 -8.21
C ASN A 373 4.88 16.12 -9.01
N TYR A 374 3.69 15.60 -9.28
CA TYR A 374 2.67 16.32 -10.04
C TYR A 374 1.30 16.26 -9.37
N GLY A 375 0.81 17.41 -8.92
CA GLY A 375 -0.60 17.61 -8.55
C GLY A 375 -1.45 18.13 -9.72
N TRP A 376 -2.41 17.34 -10.19
CA TRP A 376 -3.46 17.85 -11.08
C TRP A 376 -4.63 18.34 -10.23
N ALA A 377 -4.84 19.65 -10.17
CA ALA A 377 -5.87 20.29 -9.36
C ALA A 377 -6.92 21.00 -10.23
N ARG A 378 -8.20 20.93 -9.81
CA ARG A 378 -9.31 21.65 -10.42
C ARG A 378 -9.28 23.15 -10.09
N PRO A 379 -9.96 23.99 -10.88
CA PRO A 379 -10.22 25.38 -10.50
C PRO A 379 -10.82 25.47 -9.08
N GLY A 380 -10.30 26.42 -8.30
CA GLY A 380 -10.73 26.64 -6.90
C GLY A 380 -9.94 25.87 -5.85
N TYR A 381 -9.05 24.94 -6.22
CA TYR A 381 -8.10 24.36 -5.28
C TYR A 381 -7.11 25.42 -4.79
N GLY A 382 -7.17 25.79 -3.51
CA GLY A 382 -6.43 26.94 -2.97
C GLY A 382 -5.08 26.66 -2.31
N PHE A 383 -4.66 25.40 -2.20
CA PHE A 383 -3.46 25.01 -1.46
C PHE A 383 -2.20 24.87 -2.34
N GLY A 384 -1.02 24.75 -1.71
CA GLY A 384 0.19 24.24 -2.36
C GLY A 384 0.16 22.73 -2.58
N LEU A 385 1.25 22.17 -3.10
CA LEU A 385 1.40 20.72 -3.22
C LEU A 385 1.90 20.11 -1.90
N PHE A 386 2.70 20.86 -1.14
CA PHE A 386 3.31 20.42 0.10
C PHE A 386 3.09 21.45 1.21
N SER A 387 3.17 21.02 2.46
CA SER A 387 3.28 21.91 3.62
C SER A 387 4.34 21.38 4.58
N LEU A 388 5.58 21.79 4.35
CA LEU A 388 6.67 21.70 5.31
C LEU A 388 6.49 22.87 6.29
N ARG A 389 5.95 22.56 7.47
CA ARG A 389 5.65 23.54 8.52
C ARG A 389 6.93 24.02 9.22
N ASP A 390 6.83 24.91 10.21
CA ASP A 390 7.93 25.62 10.88
C ASP A 390 9.20 24.79 11.15
N ARG A 391 10.34 25.48 11.37
CA ARG A 391 11.68 24.86 11.62
C ARG A 391 12.31 24.21 10.38
N GLN A 392 12.01 24.77 9.21
CA GLN A 392 12.55 24.31 7.92
C GLN A 392 14.09 24.34 7.87
N ASP A 393 14.75 25.25 8.60
CA ASP A 393 16.22 25.29 8.74
C ASP A 393 16.82 24.03 9.39
N GLN A 394 16.01 23.28 10.12
CA GLN A 394 16.38 21.99 10.72
C GLN A 394 15.85 20.80 9.91
N SER A 395 15.08 21.07 8.86
CA SER A 395 14.45 20.08 7.97
C SER A 395 14.82 20.34 6.50
N PRO A 396 16.11 20.24 6.12
CA PRO A 396 16.57 20.56 4.77
C PRO A 396 15.94 19.64 3.71
N ALA A 397 15.59 20.22 2.55
CA ALA A 397 15.01 19.48 1.43
C ALA A 397 15.62 19.88 0.09
N TYR A 398 15.72 18.91 -0.81
CA TYR A 398 16.04 19.10 -2.22
C TYR A 398 14.75 19.05 -3.03
N PHE A 399 14.52 20.06 -3.87
CA PHE A 399 13.39 20.10 -4.80
C PHE A 399 13.88 20.13 -6.23
N ASN A 400 13.20 19.38 -7.11
CA ASN A 400 13.43 19.44 -8.55
C ASN A 400 12.20 18.93 -9.32
N ASP A 401 11.75 19.65 -10.34
CA ASP A 401 10.68 19.23 -11.27
C ASP A 401 9.32 18.94 -10.61
N ASN A 402 8.99 19.58 -9.49
CA ASN A 402 7.66 19.47 -8.89
C ASN A 402 6.71 20.51 -9.49
N VAL A 403 5.52 20.07 -9.89
CA VAL A 403 4.57 20.88 -10.66
C VAL A 403 3.13 20.73 -10.17
N MET A 404 2.32 21.75 -10.43
CA MET A 404 0.86 21.66 -10.33
C MET A 404 0.19 22.16 -11.60
N SER A 405 -0.93 21.55 -11.99
CA SER A 405 -1.66 21.92 -13.21
C SER A 405 -2.24 23.34 -13.14
N LEU A 406 -2.77 23.71 -11.98
CA LEU A 406 -3.45 25.00 -11.77
C LEU A 406 -2.47 26.16 -11.59
N TYR A 407 -1.30 25.88 -11.00
CA TYR A 407 -0.27 26.88 -10.67
C TYR A 407 0.94 26.74 -11.59
N SER A 408 0.70 26.86 -12.89
CA SER A 408 1.72 26.63 -13.92
C SER A 408 2.91 27.61 -13.84
N ASN A 409 2.78 28.73 -13.14
CA ASN A 409 3.84 29.70 -12.85
C ASN A 409 4.64 29.42 -11.56
N ARG A 410 4.30 28.36 -10.81
CA ARG A 410 4.99 27.96 -9.58
C ARG A 410 5.60 26.57 -9.76
N ARG A 411 6.78 26.35 -9.19
CA ARG A 411 7.49 25.07 -9.23
C ARG A 411 8.17 24.80 -7.90
N ASP A 412 8.42 23.52 -7.63
CA ASP A 412 9.33 23.11 -6.56
C ASP A 412 8.92 23.68 -5.19
N TRP A 413 9.88 24.27 -4.47
CA TRP A 413 9.69 24.87 -3.16
C TRP A 413 8.64 26.00 -3.15
N GLN A 414 8.31 26.63 -4.30
CA GLN A 414 7.24 27.63 -4.39
C GLN A 414 5.84 27.03 -4.23
N LEU A 415 5.73 25.70 -4.28
CA LEU A 415 4.52 24.92 -4.01
C LEU A 415 4.44 24.45 -2.55
N ASN A 416 5.41 24.82 -1.70
CA ASN A 416 5.34 24.60 -0.26
C ASN A 416 4.46 25.67 0.40
N TYR A 417 3.18 25.36 0.62
CA TYR A 417 2.20 26.28 1.19
C TYR A 417 1.01 25.54 1.83
N CYS A 418 0.79 25.77 3.13
CA CYS A 418 -0.29 25.19 3.95
C CYS A 418 -1.68 25.64 3.58
N CYS A 419 -1.81 26.86 3.09
CA CYS A 419 -3.01 27.63 3.36
C CYS A 419 -3.86 27.73 2.08
N ASN A 420 -5.17 27.90 2.23
CA ASN A 420 -6.14 27.76 1.14
C ASN A 420 -6.27 29.02 0.27
N ASP A 421 -5.33 29.94 0.38
CA ASP A 421 -5.28 31.26 -0.24
C ASP A 421 -4.03 31.44 -1.13
N LEU A 422 -3.38 30.34 -1.56
CA LEU A 422 -2.22 30.37 -2.47
C LEU A 422 -2.43 31.26 -3.71
N PRO A 423 -3.61 31.28 -4.39
CA PRO A 423 -3.84 32.13 -5.55
C PRO A 423 -3.64 33.63 -5.29
N SER A 424 -3.93 34.10 -4.07
CA SER A 424 -3.78 35.50 -3.68
C SER A 424 -2.38 35.88 -3.22
N THR A 425 -1.48 34.89 -3.03
CA THR A 425 -0.11 35.16 -2.59
C THR A 425 0.81 35.49 -3.76
N ILE A 426 1.86 36.26 -3.48
CA ILE A 426 2.95 36.48 -4.43
C ILE A 426 3.90 35.28 -4.37
N PRO A 427 4.22 34.61 -5.50
CA PRO A 427 5.20 33.55 -5.51
C PRO A 427 6.55 34.05 -5.00
N PRO A 428 7.18 33.37 -4.04
CA PRO A 428 8.51 33.76 -3.58
C PRO A 428 9.52 33.59 -4.72
N THR A 429 10.42 34.56 -4.89
CA THR A 429 11.37 34.60 -6.03
C THR A 429 12.76 34.07 -5.68
N THR A 430 13.08 33.98 -4.39
CA THR A 430 14.39 33.56 -3.90
C THR A 430 14.25 32.23 -3.18
N PRO A 431 15.03 31.19 -3.57
CA PRO A 431 15.05 29.93 -2.86
C PRO A 431 15.36 30.12 -1.37
N PRO A 432 14.70 29.38 -0.47
CA PRO A 432 14.95 29.52 0.96
C PRO A 432 16.33 28.96 1.34
N SER A 433 16.90 29.45 2.44
CA SER A 433 18.25 29.08 2.91
C SER A 433 18.44 27.59 3.21
N TRP A 434 17.36 26.92 3.59
CA TRP A 434 17.34 25.50 3.92
C TRP A 434 17.14 24.59 2.71
N MET A 435 16.83 25.14 1.54
CA MET A 435 16.78 24.39 0.30
C MET A 435 18.19 23.94 -0.09
N ARG A 436 18.31 22.66 -0.41
CA ARG A 436 19.56 22.08 -0.90
C ARG A 436 19.68 22.24 -2.41
N THR A 437 20.92 22.40 -2.87
CA THR A 437 21.27 22.38 -4.30
C THR A 437 21.54 20.97 -4.82
N THR A 438 21.75 20.00 -3.93
CA THR A 438 21.98 18.59 -4.27
C THR A 438 21.07 17.68 -3.47
N ARG A 439 20.60 16.61 -4.13
CA ARG A 439 19.83 15.54 -3.49
C ARG A 439 20.66 14.89 -2.38
N PHE A 440 19.96 14.42 -1.36
CA PHE A 440 20.56 13.50 -0.39
C PHE A 440 20.96 12.19 -1.06
N ASP A 441 22.05 11.60 -0.59
CA ASP A 441 22.57 10.32 -1.08
C ASP A 441 21.75 9.15 -0.53
N TYR A 442 20.52 9.05 -1.01
CA TYR A 442 19.59 7.96 -0.73
C TYR A 442 19.61 6.94 -1.88
N PRO A 443 19.22 5.68 -1.61
CA PRO A 443 19.08 4.66 -2.64
C PRO A 443 18.36 5.21 -3.88
N ALA A 444 18.91 4.91 -5.05
CA ALA A 444 18.48 5.55 -6.28
C ALA A 444 17.01 5.24 -6.62
N VAL A 445 16.32 6.27 -7.07
CA VAL A 445 15.03 6.23 -7.78
C VAL A 445 15.27 6.78 -9.18
N THR A 446 14.77 6.09 -10.19
CA THR A 446 14.77 6.56 -11.57
C THR A 446 13.67 7.61 -11.71
N TYR A 447 14.03 8.85 -12.02
CA TYR A 447 13.04 9.92 -12.13
C TYR A 447 12.37 9.94 -13.51
N THR A 448 11.03 10.02 -13.50
CA THR A 448 10.22 10.31 -14.68
C THR A 448 10.04 11.84 -14.78
N PRO A 449 10.23 12.49 -15.93
CA PRO A 449 9.89 13.91 -16.05
C PRO A 449 8.43 14.17 -15.68
N SER A 450 8.15 15.25 -14.94
CA SER A 450 6.78 15.58 -14.50
C SER A 450 5.79 15.71 -15.66
N SER A 451 6.28 16.10 -16.85
CA SER A 451 5.51 16.15 -18.11
C SER A 451 5.04 14.78 -18.60
N ASP A 452 5.80 13.72 -18.32
CA ASP A 452 5.50 12.35 -18.75
C ASP A 452 4.82 11.53 -17.65
N LEU A 453 4.79 12.07 -16.42
CA LEU A 453 4.37 11.33 -15.24
C LEU A 453 2.94 10.81 -15.34
N ARG A 454 1.99 11.63 -15.84
CA ARG A 454 0.59 11.21 -16.01
C ARG A 454 0.47 9.99 -16.94
N SER A 455 1.23 9.97 -18.03
CA SER A 455 1.26 8.85 -18.96
C SER A 455 1.89 7.62 -18.32
N TYR A 456 3.02 7.80 -17.61
CA TYR A 456 3.69 6.72 -16.89
C TYR A 456 2.76 6.06 -15.88
N VAL A 457 2.14 6.82 -14.97
CA VAL A 457 1.29 6.24 -13.93
C VAL A 457 0.02 5.63 -14.49
N GLY A 458 -0.54 6.20 -15.56
CA GLY A 458 -1.67 5.60 -16.28
C GLY A 458 -1.37 4.19 -16.77
N ALA A 459 -0.13 3.96 -17.21
CA ALA A 459 0.33 2.70 -17.79
C ALA A 459 0.92 1.72 -16.76
N ASN A 460 1.40 2.19 -15.61
CA ASN A 460 2.19 1.38 -14.66
C ASN A 460 1.64 1.33 -13.22
N ALA A 461 0.84 2.30 -12.77
CA ALA A 461 0.40 2.30 -11.37
C ALA A 461 -0.83 1.40 -11.12
N GLY A 462 -0.85 0.78 -9.94
CA GLY A 462 -1.90 -0.10 -9.44
C GLY A 462 -1.68 -1.58 -9.76
N CYS A 463 -2.66 -2.39 -9.37
CA CYS A 463 -2.70 -3.82 -9.61
C CYS A 463 -3.18 -4.16 -11.03
N PHE A 464 -2.59 -5.22 -11.60
CA PHE A 464 -2.92 -5.75 -12.91
C PHE A 464 -3.25 -7.26 -12.86
N PRO A 465 -4.12 -7.79 -13.74
CA PRO A 465 -4.95 -7.05 -14.70
C PRO A 465 -5.94 -6.12 -13.97
N ARG A 466 -6.25 -4.94 -14.52
CA ARG A 466 -7.16 -3.98 -13.87
C ARG A 466 -8.56 -4.58 -13.76
N ASP A 467 -9.15 -4.47 -12.58
CA ASP A 467 -10.55 -4.84 -12.37
C ASP A 467 -11.47 -3.64 -12.63
N PRO A 468 -12.81 -3.75 -12.47
CA PRO A 468 -13.72 -2.66 -12.78
C PRO A 468 -13.44 -1.35 -12.04
N MET A 469 -13.12 -1.41 -10.73
CA MET A 469 -12.81 -0.22 -9.93
C MET A 469 -11.50 0.44 -10.37
N ASP A 470 -10.41 -0.33 -10.53
CA ASP A 470 -9.13 0.20 -10.99
C ASP A 470 -9.27 0.79 -12.40
N THR A 471 -10.04 0.13 -13.28
CA THR A 471 -10.32 0.60 -14.64
C THR A 471 -11.06 1.94 -14.62
N ARG A 472 -12.13 2.06 -13.84
CA ARG A 472 -12.89 3.32 -13.70
C ARG A 472 -12.00 4.46 -13.20
N LEU A 473 -11.23 4.21 -12.14
CA LEU A 473 -10.38 5.22 -11.52
C LEU A 473 -9.26 5.68 -12.46
N MET A 474 -8.60 4.74 -13.15
CA MET A 474 -7.48 5.07 -14.04
C MET A 474 -7.94 5.64 -15.38
N ASN A 475 -9.13 5.28 -15.86
CA ASN A 475 -9.76 5.93 -17.01
C ASN A 475 -10.04 7.41 -16.74
N ALA A 476 -10.47 7.78 -15.52
CA ALA A 476 -10.65 9.20 -15.16
C ALA A 476 -9.34 10.01 -15.32
N ILE A 477 -8.21 9.41 -14.96
CA ILE A 477 -6.87 10.00 -15.17
C ILE A 477 -6.51 10.05 -16.65
N ARG A 478 -6.73 8.97 -17.41
CA ARG A 478 -6.46 8.93 -18.86
C ARG A 478 -7.26 10.01 -19.58
N ASP A 479 -8.56 10.09 -19.30
CA ASP A 479 -9.51 10.96 -19.99
C ASP A 479 -9.41 12.41 -19.50
N GLY A 480 -8.74 12.65 -18.36
CA GLY A 480 -8.57 13.97 -17.78
C GLY A 480 -9.85 14.52 -17.17
N GLN A 481 -10.75 13.63 -16.76
CA GLN A 481 -12.09 13.93 -16.28
C GLN A 481 -12.26 13.42 -14.84
N PRO A 482 -12.00 14.28 -13.83
CA PRO A 482 -12.11 13.86 -12.44
C PRO A 482 -13.59 13.70 -12.05
N SER A 483 -13.90 12.68 -11.24
CA SER A 483 -15.29 12.35 -10.86
C SER A 483 -15.96 13.48 -10.07
N SER A 484 -17.20 13.85 -10.41
CA SER A 484 -18.00 14.83 -9.67
C SER A 484 -18.69 14.24 -8.42
N ALA A 485 -18.62 12.93 -8.20
CA ALA A 485 -19.24 12.30 -7.05
C ALA A 485 -18.56 12.74 -5.74
N ALA A 486 -19.36 12.83 -4.67
CA ALA A 486 -18.84 13.05 -3.31
C ALA A 486 -17.71 12.06 -3.01
N ILE A 487 -16.64 12.55 -2.40
CA ILE A 487 -15.39 11.80 -2.26
C ILE A 487 -15.50 10.66 -1.23
N ASN A 488 -16.37 10.82 -0.22
CA ASN A 488 -16.59 9.91 0.90
C ASN A 488 -17.44 8.67 0.56
N ARG A 489 -17.61 8.35 -0.71
CA ARG A 489 -18.40 7.20 -1.17
C ARG A 489 -17.81 6.60 -2.43
N ASN A 490 -18.03 5.29 -2.60
CA ASN A 490 -17.88 4.62 -3.88
C ASN A 490 -19.17 4.78 -4.70
N PRO A 491 -19.17 5.58 -5.79
CA PRO A 491 -20.36 5.84 -6.58
C PRO A 491 -20.76 4.66 -7.47
N ALA A 492 -19.86 3.70 -7.72
CA ALA A 492 -20.07 2.60 -8.65
C ALA A 492 -20.35 1.25 -7.97
N ASN A 493 -20.13 1.16 -6.65
CA ASN A 493 -20.25 -0.07 -5.88
C ASN A 493 -19.48 -1.25 -6.52
N ASP A 494 -18.26 -0.97 -6.94
CA ASP A 494 -17.40 -1.87 -7.72
C ASP A 494 -16.19 -2.40 -6.95
N ALA A 495 -16.08 -2.07 -5.65
CA ALA A 495 -14.95 -2.46 -4.82
C ALA A 495 -14.69 -3.97 -4.78
N LEU A 496 -15.72 -4.81 -4.87
CA LEU A 496 -15.56 -6.27 -4.89
C LEU A 496 -15.81 -6.90 -6.25
N GLN A 497 -15.98 -6.10 -7.31
CA GLN A 497 -16.10 -6.65 -8.65
C GLN A 497 -14.73 -7.17 -9.12
N VAL A 498 -14.76 -8.27 -9.87
CA VAL A 498 -13.56 -8.97 -10.34
C VAL A 498 -13.48 -8.92 -11.85
N VAL A 499 -12.31 -9.24 -12.40
CA VAL A 499 -12.16 -9.46 -13.84
C VAL A 499 -13.03 -10.64 -14.27
N ALA A 500 -13.92 -10.41 -15.23
CA ALA A 500 -14.77 -11.45 -15.79
C ALA A 500 -13.95 -12.38 -16.68
N ASN A 501 -14.20 -13.69 -16.60
CA ASN A 501 -13.56 -14.73 -17.43
C ASN A 501 -12.02 -14.64 -17.44
N PRO A 502 -11.36 -14.73 -16.27
CA PRO A 502 -9.90 -14.67 -16.24
C PRO A 502 -9.28 -15.86 -16.99
N PRO A 503 -8.06 -15.70 -17.55
CA PRO A 503 -7.34 -16.82 -18.14
C PRO A 503 -7.19 -17.98 -17.16
N ALA A 504 -7.07 -19.20 -17.67
CA ALA A 504 -6.77 -20.36 -16.84
C ALA A 504 -5.41 -20.19 -16.15
N VAL A 505 -5.29 -20.76 -14.95
CA VAL A 505 -4.01 -20.86 -14.26
C VAL A 505 -3.08 -21.76 -15.09
N PRO A 506 -1.87 -21.30 -15.44
CA PRO A 506 -0.91 -22.13 -16.17
C PRO A 506 -0.60 -23.44 -15.43
N SER A 507 -0.32 -24.50 -16.18
CA SER A 507 0.17 -25.76 -15.62
C SER A 507 1.55 -25.56 -14.99
N ASP A 508 1.72 -26.18 -13.82
CA ASP A 508 2.95 -26.28 -13.04
C ASP A 508 2.95 -27.70 -12.44
N ARG A 509 3.65 -28.63 -13.11
CA ARG A 509 3.58 -30.07 -12.84
C ARG A 509 4.34 -30.49 -11.60
N ASP A 510 5.41 -29.81 -11.24
CA ASP A 510 6.22 -30.10 -10.05
C ASP A 510 5.91 -29.20 -8.85
N SER A 511 5.01 -28.22 -9.05
CA SER A 511 4.54 -27.28 -8.03
C SER A 511 5.65 -26.41 -7.46
N ASP A 512 6.60 -26.00 -8.28
CA ASP A 512 7.77 -25.20 -7.86
C ASP A 512 7.57 -23.68 -8.02
N GLY A 513 6.43 -23.25 -8.58
CA GLY A 513 6.11 -21.84 -8.75
C GLY A 513 6.30 -21.30 -10.17
N MET A 514 6.91 -22.08 -11.06
CA MET A 514 7.08 -21.75 -12.46
C MET A 514 6.10 -22.53 -13.33
N SER A 515 5.66 -21.94 -14.43
CA SER A 515 4.80 -22.67 -15.37
C SER A 515 5.62 -23.59 -16.26
N ASP A 516 5.08 -24.76 -16.61
CA ASP A 516 5.71 -25.70 -17.54
C ASP A 516 6.16 -25.04 -18.86
N GLU A 517 5.36 -24.09 -19.37
CA GLU A 517 5.66 -23.35 -20.61
C GLU A 517 6.92 -22.48 -20.45
N PHE A 518 7.02 -21.77 -19.33
CA PHE A 518 8.19 -20.96 -19.01
C PHE A 518 9.43 -21.82 -18.87
N GLU A 519 9.32 -22.94 -18.16
CA GLU A 519 10.42 -23.87 -17.94
C GLU A 519 10.93 -24.46 -19.25
N CYS A 520 10.03 -25.03 -20.06
CA CYS A 520 10.38 -25.57 -21.37
C CYS A 520 11.00 -24.53 -22.30
N ARG A 521 10.45 -23.31 -22.35
CA ARG A 521 11.00 -22.22 -23.17
C ARG A 521 12.39 -21.79 -22.72
N ASN A 522 12.74 -22.02 -21.46
CA ASN A 522 13.99 -21.58 -20.87
C ASN A 522 15.00 -22.70 -20.57
N GLY A 523 14.69 -23.94 -20.96
CA GLY A 523 15.56 -25.10 -20.81
C GLY A 523 15.64 -25.64 -19.38
N LEU A 524 14.60 -25.43 -18.58
CA LEU A 524 14.38 -26.08 -17.29
C LEU A 524 13.54 -27.35 -17.45
N ASP A 525 13.47 -28.18 -16.41
CA ASP A 525 12.76 -29.46 -16.42
C ASP A 525 11.42 -29.35 -15.68
N PRO A 526 10.27 -29.32 -16.37
CA PRO A 526 8.95 -29.03 -15.79
C PRO A 526 8.37 -30.16 -14.92
N VAL A 527 9.18 -31.16 -14.54
CA VAL A 527 8.82 -32.17 -13.54
C VAL A 527 9.79 -32.20 -12.36
N ARG A 528 10.67 -31.20 -12.24
CA ARG A 528 11.74 -31.16 -11.24
C ARG A 528 11.84 -29.77 -10.61
N GLN A 529 11.51 -29.71 -9.31
CA GLN A 529 11.59 -28.47 -8.55
C GLN A 529 12.99 -27.86 -8.61
N ASP A 530 13.14 -26.80 -9.38
CA ASP A 530 14.39 -26.10 -9.60
C ASP A 530 14.25 -24.57 -9.49
N HIS A 531 13.10 -24.11 -8.98
CA HIS A 531 12.75 -22.73 -8.64
C HIS A 531 13.83 -21.93 -7.90
N ASN A 532 14.68 -22.60 -7.11
CA ASN A 532 15.80 -22.02 -6.35
C ASN A 532 17.14 -22.02 -7.09
N GLY A 533 17.23 -22.62 -8.28
CA GLY A 533 18.35 -22.47 -9.20
C GLY A 533 18.49 -21.01 -9.63
N THR A 534 19.67 -20.61 -10.11
CA THR A 534 19.96 -19.21 -10.51
C THR A 534 20.45 -19.10 -11.95
N THR A 535 20.26 -20.16 -12.74
CA THR A 535 20.81 -20.31 -14.10
C THR A 535 20.21 -19.31 -15.08
N LEU A 536 18.99 -18.83 -14.82
CA LEU A 536 18.29 -17.89 -15.70
C LEU A 536 18.66 -16.43 -15.48
N SER A 537 19.10 -16.07 -14.26
CA SER A 537 19.25 -14.68 -13.80
C SER A 537 20.11 -13.83 -14.74
N SER A 538 21.35 -14.24 -14.98
CA SER A 538 22.27 -13.46 -15.84
C SER A 538 21.77 -13.36 -17.28
N ARG A 539 21.16 -14.44 -17.80
CA ARG A 539 20.73 -14.53 -19.21
C ARG A 539 19.50 -13.68 -19.49
N LEU A 540 18.50 -13.70 -18.59
CA LEU A 540 17.19 -13.09 -18.84
C LEU A 540 17.03 -11.72 -18.18
N VAL A 541 17.76 -11.46 -17.10
CA VAL A 541 17.65 -10.22 -16.32
C VAL A 541 18.92 -9.36 -16.41
N GLY A 542 20.03 -9.91 -16.92
CA GLY A 542 21.31 -9.18 -17.02
C GLY A 542 22.01 -8.96 -15.68
N VAL A 543 21.48 -9.52 -14.60
CA VAL A 543 22.03 -9.44 -13.24
C VAL A 543 22.05 -10.86 -12.68
N ALA A 544 23.16 -11.28 -12.08
CA ALA A 544 23.28 -12.59 -11.45
C ALA A 544 22.66 -12.60 -10.04
N GLY A 545 22.17 -13.75 -9.59
CA GLY A 545 21.79 -14.00 -8.20
C GLY A 545 20.29 -14.09 -7.90
N TYR A 546 19.42 -13.75 -8.86
CA TYR A 546 17.99 -14.06 -8.76
C TYR A 546 17.76 -15.56 -8.95
N THR A 547 16.76 -16.12 -8.25
CA THR A 547 16.34 -17.49 -8.50
C THR A 547 15.55 -17.60 -9.81
N ASN A 548 15.41 -18.81 -10.36
CA ASN A 548 14.62 -19.11 -11.55
C ASN A 548 13.18 -18.62 -11.36
N LEU A 549 12.62 -18.83 -10.17
CA LEU A 549 11.30 -18.31 -9.79
C LEU A 549 11.24 -16.78 -9.78
N GLU A 550 12.25 -16.08 -9.25
CA GLU A 550 12.26 -14.61 -9.28
C GLU A 550 12.32 -14.06 -10.71
N VAL A 551 13.04 -14.74 -11.60
CA VAL A 551 13.08 -14.41 -13.03
C VAL A 551 11.70 -14.62 -13.67
N TYR A 552 11.04 -15.73 -13.39
CA TYR A 552 9.67 -15.99 -13.85
C TYR A 552 8.68 -14.94 -13.33
N LEU A 553 8.72 -14.65 -12.03
CA LEU A 553 7.84 -13.65 -11.40
C LEU A 553 8.08 -12.24 -11.95
N HIS A 554 9.30 -11.91 -12.36
CA HIS A 554 9.62 -10.65 -13.04
C HIS A 554 9.06 -10.61 -14.46
N GLU A 555 9.24 -11.67 -15.25
CA GLU A 555 8.65 -11.78 -16.59
C GLU A 555 7.12 -11.65 -16.53
N LEU A 556 6.49 -12.36 -15.59
CA LEU A 556 5.05 -12.29 -15.40
C LEU A 556 4.57 -10.89 -15.03
N ALA A 557 5.29 -10.18 -14.15
CA ALA A 557 4.99 -8.79 -13.83
C ALA A 557 5.03 -7.88 -15.08
N LEU A 558 6.06 -8.02 -15.94
CA LEU A 558 6.15 -7.26 -17.19
C LEU A 558 4.98 -7.58 -18.14
N ILE A 559 4.59 -8.85 -18.23
CA ILE A 559 3.43 -9.28 -19.02
C ILE A 559 2.15 -8.62 -18.49
N ARG A 560 1.91 -8.64 -17.18
CA ARG A 560 0.71 -8.03 -16.57
C ARG A 560 0.59 -6.54 -16.88
N VAL A 561 1.69 -5.81 -16.78
CA VAL A 561 1.72 -4.36 -17.07
C VAL A 561 1.51 -4.10 -18.56
N ARG A 562 2.22 -4.83 -19.43
CA ARG A 562 2.13 -4.67 -20.89
C ARG A 562 0.75 -5.00 -21.44
N ASP A 563 0.13 -6.08 -20.97
CA ASP A 563 -1.15 -6.53 -21.50
C ASP A 563 -2.29 -5.56 -21.15
N ALA A 564 -2.14 -4.76 -20.10
CA ALA A 564 -3.09 -3.70 -19.74
C ALA A 564 -2.92 -2.40 -20.55
N GLN A 565 -1.84 -2.27 -21.34
CA GLN A 565 -1.60 -1.14 -22.24
C GLN A 565 -2.18 -1.37 -23.65
N ARG A 566 -2.59 -2.61 -23.96
CA ARG A 566 -3.27 -2.98 -25.20
C ARG A 566 -4.76 -2.86 -25.04
#